data_AF-A0A240PNG2-F1
#
_entry.id   AF-A0A240PNG2-F1
#
_cell.length_a   1.000
_cell.length_b   1.000
_cell.length_c   1.000
_cell.angle_alpha   90.00
_cell.angle_beta   90.00
_cell.angle_gamma   90.00
#
_symmetry.space_group_name_H-M   'P 1'
#
loop_
_entity.id
_entity.type
_entity.pdbx_description
1 polymer ?
#
loop_
_entity_poly.entity_id
_entity_poly.type
_entity_poly.pdbx_seq_one_letter_code
_entity_poly.pdbx_strand_id
1 'polypeptide(L)'
;MFEMGDEFFQSLNMTKLPQTFWEKSILEKPDDGRDLICHASAWDFSKPDDVRIKQCTRVTMDQFFTVHHELGHIQYYLQYQHLPSVYRSGANPGFHEAVGDVLSLSVSTPKHLEKIGLLKDFVMDEESKLNQFYQAGLSKLVFLPFAYTLDKYRWGIFRGDIKPEEYNCKFWEMRSKYSGVEPPVVRSEADFDAPAKYHVSADVEYLRYFVSYIIQFQFHRAACEKAGEYVKGDPEKTLNNCDIYQSAEAGNAIKAMLELGSSKPWPDAMEVLTGERKMSADALIEYFQPLYDWLVVENERIGAYVGWEETDSKYEMSNGNTSISVALLCVSIFSFQSVLWSNKLLFSIELFTEKNSMFKLHTKFILNVCVFQTINKRLISLSLSKFYSFFTYYLFVAPSVSNFKSQHY
;
A
#
# COMPACT_ATOMS: atom_id res chain seq x y z
N MET A 1 -3.19 -2.20 -26.57
CA MET A 1 -2.45 -1.95 -25.31
C MET A 1 -1.08 -2.61 -25.36
N PHE A 2 -0.98 -3.95 -25.34
CA PHE A 2 0.32 -4.64 -25.41
C PHE A 2 1.14 -4.32 -26.66
N GLU A 3 0.51 -4.22 -27.82
CA GLU A 3 1.20 -3.81 -29.07
C GLU A 3 1.80 -2.40 -28.97
N MET A 4 1.13 -1.47 -28.29
CA MET A 4 1.66 -0.11 -28.06
C MET A 4 2.84 -0.14 -27.09
N GLY A 5 2.80 -1.02 -26.07
CA GLY A 5 3.94 -1.24 -25.20
C GLY A 5 5.13 -1.84 -25.95
N ASP A 6 4.92 -2.87 -26.78
CA ASP A 6 5.96 -3.46 -27.64
C ASP A 6 6.56 -2.42 -28.59
N GLU A 7 5.73 -1.55 -29.17
CA GLU A 7 6.16 -0.46 -30.03
C GLU A 7 7.00 0.57 -29.25
N PHE A 8 6.58 0.95 -28.04
CA PHE A 8 7.37 1.82 -27.17
C PHE A 8 8.79 1.28 -26.96
N PHE A 9 8.93 0.00 -26.59
CA PHE A 9 10.25 -0.63 -26.41
C PHE A 9 11.06 -0.68 -27.70
N GLN A 10 10.43 -0.98 -28.84
CA GLN A 10 11.11 -0.96 -30.14
C GLN A 10 11.59 0.44 -30.52
N SER A 11 10.83 1.49 -30.20
CA SER A 11 11.21 2.88 -30.44
C SER A 11 12.50 3.27 -29.69
N LEU A 12 12.77 2.60 -28.57
CA LEU A 12 13.98 2.73 -27.77
C LEU A 12 15.15 1.86 -28.28
N ASN A 13 15.04 1.26 -29.46
CA ASN A 13 16.03 0.31 -29.99
C ASN A 13 16.23 -0.92 -29.07
N MET A 14 15.16 -1.34 -28.39
CA MET A 14 15.17 -2.54 -27.55
C MET A 14 14.53 -3.73 -28.28
N THR A 15 14.73 -4.94 -27.73
CA THR A 15 14.23 -6.20 -28.29
C THR A 15 12.71 -6.20 -28.42
N LYS A 16 12.21 -6.50 -29.63
CA LYS A 16 10.79 -6.76 -29.89
C LYS A 16 10.29 -8.00 -29.14
N LEU A 17 9.03 -8.00 -28.72
CA LEU A 17 8.40 -9.19 -28.14
C LEU A 17 8.43 -10.39 -29.10
N PRO A 18 8.88 -11.58 -28.64
CA PRO A 18 8.96 -12.75 -29.49
C PRO A 18 7.58 -13.32 -29.80
N GLN A 19 7.47 -14.09 -30.88
CA GLN A 19 6.19 -14.68 -31.31
C GLN A 19 5.56 -15.59 -30.23
N THR A 20 6.40 -16.32 -29.49
CA THR A 20 6.04 -17.15 -28.33
C THR A 20 5.31 -16.38 -27.23
N PHE A 21 5.62 -15.09 -27.04
CA PHE A 21 4.91 -14.24 -26.07
C PHE A 21 3.44 -14.10 -26.45
N TRP A 22 3.16 -13.75 -27.71
CA TRP A 22 1.80 -13.53 -28.22
C TRP A 22 0.98 -14.81 -28.25
N GLU A 23 1.61 -15.94 -28.60
CA GLU A 23 0.93 -17.23 -28.70
C GLU A 23 0.55 -17.83 -27.34
N LYS A 24 1.30 -17.53 -26.27
CA LYS A 24 1.22 -18.26 -25.01
C LYS A 24 0.85 -17.40 -23.79
N SER A 25 0.82 -16.08 -23.91
CA SER A 25 0.42 -15.19 -22.81
C SER A 25 -1.09 -15.20 -22.61
N ILE A 26 -1.53 -14.94 -21.38
CA ILE A 26 -2.93 -14.72 -21.03
C ILE A 26 -3.10 -13.21 -20.81
N LEU A 27 -3.58 -12.52 -21.84
CA LEU A 27 -3.72 -11.06 -21.86
C LEU A 27 -5.13 -10.57 -21.54
N GLU A 28 -6.09 -11.50 -21.48
CA GLU A 28 -7.48 -11.27 -21.10
C GLU A 28 -7.94 -12.39 -20.15
N LYS A 29 -8.94 -12.09 -19.32
CA LYS A 29 -9.52 -13.11 -18.43
C LYS A 29 -10.32 -14.13 -19.26
N PRO A 30 -10.01 -15.44 -19.17
CA PRO A 30 -10.82 -16.47 -19.83
C PRO A 30 -12.27 -16.48 -19.35
N ASP A 31 -13.21 -16.80 -20.25
CA ASP A 31 -14.65 -16.79 -20.02
C ASP A 31 -15.26 -18.19 -19.74
N ASP A 32 -14.41 -19.22 -19.69
CA ASP A 32 -14.81 -20.63 -19.52
C ASP A 32 -15.02 -21.07 -18.06
N GLY A 33 -15.03 -20.12 -17.13
CA GLY A 33 -15.28 -20.38 -15.71
C GLY A 33 -14.11 -21.01 -14.94
N ARG A 34 -12.91 -21.11 -15.54
CA ARG A 34 -11.71 -21.59 -14.84
C ARG A 34 -11.27 -20.60 -13.74
N ASP A 35 -10.77 -21.13 -12.63
CA ASP A 35 -10.11 -20.31 -11.61
C ASP A 35 -8.67 -19.99 -12.03
N LEU A 36 -8.27 -18.72 -11.85
CA LEU A 36 -6.90 -18.26 -12.05
C LEU A 36 -6.57 -17.06 -11.16
N ILE A 37 -5.29 -16.88 -10.86
CA ILE A 37 -4.80 -15.68 -10.16
C ILE A 37 -4.78 -14.52 -11.17
N CYS A 38 -5.67 -13.54 -11.02
CA CYS A 38 -5.73 -12.39 -11.93
C CYS A 38 -4.67 -11.31 -11.67
N HIS A 39 -3.97 -11.33 -10.52
CA HIS A 39 -2.87 -10.40 -10.27
C HIS A 39 -1.83 -10.51 -11.39
N ALA A 40 -1.45 -9.36 -11.96
CA ALA A 40 -0.52 -9.27 -13.07
C ALA A 40 0.82 -9.91 -12.68
N SER A 41 1.47 -10.52 -13.67
CA SER A 41 2.75 -11.20 -13.48
C SER A 41 3.40 -11.49 -14.82
N ALA A 42 4.71 -11.26 -14.91
CA ALA A 42 5.56 -11.59 -16.03
C ALA A 42 6.47 -12.79 -15.70
N TRP A 43 6.63 -13.70 -16.65
CA TRP A 43 7.23 -15.01 -16.45
C TRP A 43 8.36 -15.25 -17.45
N ASP A 44 9.53 -15.67 -16.96
CA ASP A 44 10.64 -16.22 -17.74
C ASP A 44 10.67 -17.75 -17.58
N PHE A 45 10.58 -18.50 -18.68
CA PHE A 45 10.62 -19.97 -18.68
C PHE A 45 12.04 -20.54 -18.81
N SER A 46 13.08 -19.70 -18.70
CA SER A 46 14.50 -20.10 -18.78
C SER A 46 14.85 -20.81 -20.10
N LYS A 47 14.10 -20.51 -21.17
CA LYS A 47 14.37 -20.93 -22.55
C LYS A 47 14.50 -19.68 -23.41
N PRO A 48 15.29 -19.74 -24.50
CA PRO A 48 15.36 -18.63 -25.43
C PRO A 48 13.95 -18.21 -25.87
N ASP A 49 13.65 -16.93 -25.66
CA ASP A 49 12.42 -16.25 -26.08
C ASP A 49 11.08 -16.81 -25.51
N ASP A 50 11.08 -17.78 -24.58
CA ASP A 50 9.84 -18.24 -23.92
C ASP A 50 9.56 -17.37 -22.67
N VAL A 51 9.01 -16.19 -22.92
CA VAL A 51 8.59 -15.20 -21.91
C VAL A 51 7.10 -14.93 -22.06
N ARG A 52 6.37 -14.73 -20.95
CA ARG A 52 4.89 -14.62 -20.98
C ARG A 52 4.36 -13.66 -19.93
N ILE A 53 3.22 -13.04 -20.21
CA ILE A 53 2.44 -12.30 -19.22
C ILE A 53 1.15 -13.06 -18.91
N LYS A 54 0.73 -12.98 -17.64
CA LYS A 54 -0.62 -13.36 -17.21
C LYS A 54 -1.25 -12.17 -16.49
N GLN A 55 -2.13 -11.45 -17.20
CA GLN A 55 -2.85 -10.27 -16.72
C GLN A 55 -4.31 -10.33 -17.18
N CYS A 56 -5.24 -10.12 -16.24
CA CYS A 56 -6.67 -9.97 -16.55
C CYS A 56 -6.95 -8.52 -17.01
N THR A 57 -6.39 -8.13 -18.16
CA THR A 57 -6.37 -6.74 -18.60
C THR A 57 -7.78 -6.20 -18.87
N ARG A 58 -8.00 -4.95 -18.44
CA ARG A 58 -9.23 -4.18 -18.74
C ARG A 58 -8.85 -2.89 -19.46
N VAL A 59 -9.76 -2.35 -20.26
CA VAL A 59 -9.54 -1.11 -21.02
C VAL A 59 -9.67 0.11 -20.09
N THR A 60 -8.59 0.41 -19.36
CA THR A 60 -8.49 1.56 -18.45
C THR A 60 -7.05 2.11 -18.48
N MET A 61 -6.87 3.37 -18.08
CA MET A 61 -5.53 4.01 -18.04
C MET A 61 -4.58 3.32 -17.06
N ASP A 62 -5.07 2.96 -15.87
CA ASP A 62 -4.29 2.22 -14.87
C ASP A 62 -3.78 0.87 -15.42
N GLN A 63 -4.63 0.13 -16.12
CA GLN A 63 -4.23 -1.11 -16.78
C GLN A 63 -3.27 -0.86 -17.96
N PHE A 64 -3.34 0.30 -18.62
CA PHE A 64 -2.38 0.67 -19.65
C PHE A 64 -0.98 0.88 -19.07
N PHE A 65 -0.87 1.49 -17.90
CA PHE A 65 0.40 1.59 -17.17
C PHE A 65 0.86 0.22 -16.65
N THR A 66 -0.06 -0.60 -16.12
CA THR A 66 0.27 -1.96 -15.69
C THR A 66 0.84 -2.80 -16.84
N VAL A 67 0.31 -2.65 -18.06
CA VAL A 67 0.87 -3.32 -19.26
C VAL A 67 2.32 -2.92 -19.50
N HIS A 68 2.66 -1.63 -19.38
CA HIS A 68 4.05 -1.16 -19.53
C HIS A 68 4.95 -1.65 -18.39
N HIS A 69 4.43 -1.69 -17.17
CA HIS A 69 5.12 -2.25 -16.02
C HIS A 69 5.53 -3.71 -16.26
N GLU A 70 4.57 -4.57 -16.61
CA GLU A 70 4.81 -5.99 -16.85
C GLU A 70 5.71 -6.23 -18.08
N LEU A 71 5.55 -5.42 -19.13
CA LEU A 71 6.44 -5.48 -20.29
C LEU A 71 7.88 -5.06 -19.95
N GLY A 72 8.08 -4.19 -18.96
CA GLY A 72 9.42 -3.89 -18.42
C GLY A 72 10.10 -5.12 -17.83
N HIS A 73 9.36 -5.96 -17.12
CA HIS A 73 9.89 -7.25 -16.67
C HIS A 73 10.24 -8.17 -17.84
N ILE A 74 9.35 -8.29 -18.84
CA ILE A 74 9.61 -9.07 -20.06
C ILE A 74 10.87 -8.58 -20.77
N GLN A 75 11.03 -7.26 -20.89
CA GLN A 75 12.19 -6.68 -21.53
C GLN A 75 13.47 -7.03 -20.78
N TYR A 76 13.44 -6.97 -19.45
CA TYR A 76 14.58 -7.37 -18.64
C TYR A 76 14.94 -8.85 -18.87
N TYR A 77 13.95 -9.75 -18.89
CA TYR A 77 14.16 -11.17 -19.23
C TYR A 77 14.86 -11.34 -20.57
N LEU A 78 14.39 -10.62 -21.60
CA LEU A 78 14.95 -10.69 -22.94
C LEU A 78 16.36 -10.13 -23.05
N GLN A 79 16.75 -9.16 -22.20
CA GLN A 79 18.11 -8.60 -22.23
C GLN A 79 19.15 -9.54 -21.62
N TYR A 80 18.84 -10.19 -20.48
CA TYR A 80 19.81 -11.07 -19.81
C TYR A 80 19.70 -12.56 -20.15
N GLN A 81 18.77 -12.98 -21.02
CA GLN A 81 18.54 -14.41 -21.30
C GLN A 81 19.78 -15.16 -21.83
N HIS A 82 20.76 -14.42 -22.38
CA HIS A 82 22.03 -14.94 -22.87
C HIS A 82 23.04 -15.28 -21.74
N LEU A 83 22.79 -14.83 -20.52
CA LEU A 83 23.64 -15.10 -19.36
C LEU A 83 23.44 -16.53 -18.82
N PRO A 84 24.42 -17.07 -18.07
CA PRO A 84 24.22 -18.28 -17.28
C PRO A 84 23.00 -18.17 -16.36
N SER A 85 22.28 -19.28 -16.14
CA SER A 85 21.03 -19.30 -15.37
C SER A 85 21.11 -18.60 -14.01
N VAL A 86 22.27 -18.70 -13.31
CA VAL A 86 22.49 -18.05 -12.02
C VAL A 86 22.52 -16.51 -12.06
N TYR A 87 22.73 -15.93 -13.25
CA TYR A 87 22.77 -14.48 -13.47
C TYR A 87 21.51 -13.93 -14.17
N ARG A 88 20.53 -14.79 -14.47
CA ARG A 88 19.25 -14.42 -15.09
C ARG A 88 18.26 -13.90 -14.06
N SER A 89 18.62 -12.78 -13.44
CA SER A 89 17.76 -12.02 -12.55
C SER A 89 18.17 -10.55 -12.59
N GLY A 90 17.36 -9.65 -12.02
CA GLY A 90 17.77 -8.25 -11.86
C GLY A 90 18.98 -8.13 -10.93
N ALA A 91 19.76 -7.06 -11.08
CA ALA A 91 20.93 -6.77 -10.25
C ALA A 91 20.61 -6.75 -8.74
N ASN A 92 19.39 -6.30 -8.38
CA ASN A 92 18.70 -6.60 -7.13
C ASN A 92 17.18 -6.60 -7.40
N PRO A 93 16.32 -7.03 -6.44
CA PRO A 93 14.87 -7.09 -6.66
C PRO A 93 14.22 -5.75 -7.06
N GLY A 94 14.71 -4.62 -6.54
CA GLY A 94 14.16 -3.30 -6.87
C GLY A 94 14.44 -2.86 -8.30
N PHE A 95 15.52 -3.33 -8.93
CA PHE A 95 15.80 -3.04 -10.34
C PHE A 95 14.72 -3.65 -11.25
N HIS A 96 14.23 -4.84 -10.92
CA HIS A 96 13.23 -5.51 -11.75
C HIS A 96 11.91 -4.73 -11.81
N GLU A 97 11.49 -4.25 -10.64
CA GLU A 97 10.29 -3.42 -10.45
C GLU A 97 10.46 -2.00 -11.01
N ALA A 98 11.67 -1.44 -11.00
CA ALA A 98 11.92 -0.08 -11.47
C ALA A 98 11.84 0.07 -12.98
N VAL A 99 12.28 -0.92 -13.76
CA VAL A 99 12.39 -0.81 -15.22
C VAL A 99 11.04 -0.59 -15.89
N GLY A 100 10.01 -1.35 -15.49
CA GLY A 100 8.65 -1.16 -16.00
C GLY A 100 8.02 0.17 -15.57
N ASP A 101 8.36 0.63 -14.36
CA ASP A 101 7.87 1.89 -13.82
C ASP A 101 8.51 3.13 -14.47
N VAL A 102 9.78 3.08 -14.86
CA VAL A 102 10.46 4.17 -15.61
C VAL A 102 9.71 4.48 -16.90
N LEU A 103 9.30 3.45 -17.65
CA LEU A 103 8.54 3.67 -18.87
C LEU A 103 7.15 4.19 -18.59
N SER A 104 6.51 3.68 -17.54
CA SER A 104 5.19 4.14 -17.12
C SER A 104 5.21 5.64 -16.76
N LEU A 105 6.34 6.18 -16.25
CA LEU A 105 6.49 7.63 -16.03
C LEU A 105 6.41 8.41 -17.34
N SER A 106 7.17 8.02 -18.39
CA SER A 106 7.08 8.68 -19.70
C SER A 106 5.72 8.52 -20.36
N VAL A 107 5.14 7.32 -20.32
CA VAL A 107 3.82 7.01 -20.91
C VAL A 107 2.69 7.79 -20.25
N SER A 108 2.83 8.12 -18.95
CA SER A 108 1.84 8.89 -18.20
C SER A 108 1.84 10.39 -18.50
N THR A 109 2.84 10.91 -19.24
CA THR A 109 2.92 12.33 -19.56
C THR A 109 1.84 12.75 -20.55
N PRO A 110 1.24 13.95 -20.41
CA PRO A 110 0.34 14.49 -21.43
C PRO A 110 1.01 14.54 -22.81
N LYS A 111 2.31 14.88 -22.86
CA LYS A 111 3.13 14.86 -24.08
C LYS A 111 3.05 13.52 -24.81
N HIS A 112 3.22 12.41 -24.11
CA HIS A 112 3.11 11.09 -24.71
C HIS A 112 1.67 10.75 -25.11
N LEU A 113 0.70 11.00 -24.23
CA LEU A 113 -0.71 10.69 -24.46
C LEU A 113 -1.30 11.44 -25.67
N GLU A 114 -0.87 12.68 -25.92
CA GLU A 114 -1.20 13.43 -27.14
C GLU A 114 -0.58 12.77 -28.38
N LYS A 115 0.69 12.38 -28.30
CA LYS A 115 1.44 11.77 -29.41
C LYS A 115 0.81 10.46 -29.89
N ILE A 116 0.23 9.67 -28.98
CA ILE A 116 -0.51 8.44 -29.29
C ILE A 116 -2.01 8.65 -29.52
N GLY A 117 -2.49 9.91 -29.48
CA GLY A 117 -3.87 10.29 -29.80
C GLY A 117 -4.92 9.95 -28.74
N LEU A 118 -4.51 9.66 -27.51
CA LEU A 118 -5.40 9.37 -26.37
C LEU A 118 -5.77 10.63 -25.57
N LEU A 119 -4.99 11.70 -25.70
CA LEU A 119 -5.30 13.02 -25.15
C LEU A 119 -5.49 14.01 -26.32
N LYS A 120 -6.58 14.78 -26.29
CA LYS A 120 -6.96 15.74 -27.34
C LYS A 120 -7.32 17.07 -26.72
N ASP A 121 -7.03 18.15 -27.46
CA ASP A 121 -7.38 19.53 -27.08
C ASP A 121 -6.89 19.93 -25.68
N PHE A 122 -5.77 19.35 -25.24
CA PHE A 122 -5.18 19.62 -23.94
C PHE A 122 -4.28 20.85 -23.98
N VAL A 123 -4.37 21.68 -22.94
CA VAL A 123 -3.54 22.86 -22.77
C VAL A 123 -2.79 22.71 -21.46
N MET A 124 -1.46 22.68 -21.55
CA MET A 124 -0.57 22.56 -20.40
C MET A 124 -0.36 23.92 -19.72
N ASP A 125 -1.35 24.37 -18.96
CA ASP A 125 -1.26 25.52 -18.06
C ASP A 125 -0.76 25.13 -16.64
N GLU A 126 -0.62 26.11 -15.75
CA GLU A 126 -0.11 25.85 -14.39
C GLU A 126 -1.07 25.00 -13.54
N GLU A 127 -2.39 25.11 -13.74
CA GLU A 127 -3.38 24.32 -13.00
C GLU A 127 -3.36 22.85 -13.45
N SER A 128 -3.27 22.59 -14.75
CA SER A 128 -3.17 21.24 -15.30
C SER A 128 -1.85 20.56 -14.94
N LYS A 129 -0.72 21.29 -14.94
CA LYS A 129 0.56 20.79 -14.41
C LYS A 129 0.42 20.35 -12.95
N LEU A 130 -0.20 21.19 -12.12
CA LEU A 130 -0.43 20.87 -10.72
C LEU A 130 -1.31 19.62 -10.56
N ASN A 131 -2.39 19.50 -11.32
CA ASN A 131 -3.26 18.32 -11.31
C ASN A 131 -2.48 17.05 -11.69
N GLN A 132 -1.61 17.13 -12.70
CA GLN A 132 -0.71 16.04 -13.07
C GLN A 132 0.24 15.67 -11.93
N PHE A 133 0.87 16.65 -11.29
CA PHE A 133 1.79 16.40 -10.18
C PHE A 133 1.08 15.78 -8.98
N TYR A 134 -0.11 16.28 -8.63
CA TYR A 134 -0.91 15.75 -7.54
C TYR A 134 -1.32 14.29 -7.80
N GLN A 135 -1.76 13.96 -9.01
CA GLN A 135 -2.07 12.59 -9.40
C GLN A 135 -0.83 11.67 -9.34
N ALA A 136 0.34 12.15 -9.76
CA ALA A 136 1.60 11.44 -9.56
C ALA A 136 1.94 11.26 -8.08
N GLY A 137 1.68 12.26 -7.23
CA GLY A 137 1.87 12.19 -5.78
C GLY A 137 1.01 11.10 -5.13
N LEU A 138 -0.26 11.02 -5.52
CA LEU A 138 -1.21 10.00 -5.04
C LEU A 138 -0.88 8.57 -5.50
N SER A 139 -0.12 8.40 -6.58
CA SER A 139 0.25 7.07 -7.09
C SER A 139 1.66 6.64 -6.67
N LYS A 140 2.59 7.59 -6.53
CA LYS A 140 4.01 7.30 -6.28
C LYS A 140 4.47 7.68 -4.87
N LEU A 141 4.16 8.89 -4.38
CA LEU A 141 4.68 9.38 -3.10
C LEU A 141 4.01 8.68 -1.91
N VAL A 142 2.68 8.57 -1.91
CA VAL A 142 1.92 7.96 -0.79
C VAL A 142 2.18 6.46 -0.64
N PHE A 143 2.71 5.81 -1.68
CA PHE A 143 3.02 4.38 -1.67
C PHE A 143 4.29 4.06 -0.88
N LEU A 144 5.25 4.98 -0.80
CA LEU A 144 6.54 4.73 -0.13
C LEU A 144 6.38 4.34 1.35
N PRO A 145 5.60 5.04 2.19
CA PRO A 145 5.39 4.62 3.57
C PRO A 145 4.60 3.31 3.67
N PHE A 146 3.68 3.05 2.74
CA PHE A 146 2.97 1.77 2.66
C PHE A 146 3.95 0.62 2.43
N ALA A 147 4.80 0.71 1.41
CA ALA A 147 5.78 -0.32 1.09
C ALA A 147 6.80 -0.53 2.22
N TYR A 148 7.27 0.56 2.85
CA TYR A 148 8.21 0.49 3.96
C TYR A 148 7.64 -0.27 5.16
N THR A 149 6.39 0.01 5.54
CA THR A 149 5.78 -0.62 6.72
C THR A 149 5.54 -2.11 6.58
N LEU A 150 5.24 -2.62 5.38
CA LEU A 150 5.01 -4.05 5.19
C LEU A 150 6.25 -4.88 5.53
N ASP A 151 7.42 -4.51 5.04
CA ASP A 151 8.63 -5.26 5.36
C ASP A 151 9.21 -4.92 6.72
N LYS A 152 9.03 -3.69 7.21
CA LYS A 152 9.34 -3.37 8.61
C LYS A 152 8.55 -4.27 9.58
N TYR A 153 7.27 -4.50 9.29
CA TYR A 153 6.40 -5.39 10.06
C TYR A 153 6.87 -6.84 9.97
N ARG A 154 7.07 -7.37 8.76
CA ARG A 154 7.55 -8.76 8.57
C ARG A 154 8.91 -9.02 9.21
N TRP A 155 9.85 -8.07 9.11
CA TRP A 155 11.14 -8.20 9.79
C TRP A 155 11.02 -8.20 11.31
N GLY A 156 10.11 -7.39 11.87
CA GLY A 156 9.82 -7.41 13.31
C GLY A 156 9.32 -8.77 13.77
N ILE A 157 8.46 -9.42 12.97
CA ILE A 157 8.01 -10.80 13.24
C ILE A 157 9.18 -11.79 13.10
N PHE A 158 9.91 -11.77 11.99
CA PHE A 158 10.97 -12.73 11.72
C PHE A 158 12.14 -12.66 12.72
N ARG A 159 12.41 -11.47 13.27
CA ARG A 159 13.42 -11.27 14.32
C ARG A 159 12.91 -11.61 15.72
N GLY A 160 11.60 -11.80 15.87
CA GLY A 160 10.95 -12.02 17.16
C GLY A 160 10.76 -10.75 17.99
N ASP A 161 10.93 -9.57 17.39
CA ASP A 161 10.66 -8.26 18.02
C ASP A 161 9.15 -8.05 18.22
N ILE A 162 8.32 -8.61 17.34
CA ILE A 162 6.85 -8.63 17.42
C ILE A 162 6.41 -10.05 17.81
N LYS A 163 5.69 -10.18 18.91
CA LYS A 163 5.17 -11.47 19.40
C LYS A 163 3.82 -11.81 18.78
N PRO A 164 3.44 -13.10 18.67
CA PRO A 164 2.15 -13.52 18.11
C PRO A 164 0.93 -12.82 18.71
N GLU A 165 0.97 -12.53 20.01
CA GLU A 165 -0.05 -11.81 20.76
C GLU A 165 -0.16 -10.30 20.45
N GLU A 166 0.69 -9.78 19.55
CA GLU A 166 0.72 -8.37 19.13
C GLU A 166 0.77 -8.22 17.60
N TYR A 167 0.51 -9.30 16.84
CA TYR A 167 0.65 -9.31 15.39
C TYR A 167 -0.25 -8.28 14.71
N ASN A 168 -1.53 -8.22 15.06
CA ASN A 168 -2.45 -7.34 14.36
C ASN A 168 -2.34 -5.89 14.84
N CYS A 169 -2.14 -5.69 16.14
CA CYS A 169 -1.95 -4.38 16.74
C CYS A 169 -0.69 -3.70 16.21
N LYS A 170 0.44 -4.41 16.15
CA LYS A 170 1.69 -3.84 15.60
C LYS A 170 1.61 -3.58 14.10
N PHE A 171 0.80 -4.34 13.36
CA PHE A 171 0.53 -4.03 11.97
C PHE A 171 -0.12 -2.64 11.85
N TRP A 172 -1.25 -2.42 12.52
CA TRP A 172 -1.98 -1.14 12.45
C TRP A 172 -1.26 0.04 13.12
N GLU A 173 -0.49 -0.19 14.20
CA GLU A 173 0.40 0.81 14.80
C GLU A 173 1.39 1.34 13.75
N MET A 174 2.02 0.46 12.96
CA MET A 174 2.93 0.88 11.90
C MET A 174 2.19 1.59 10.76
N ARG A 175 0.99 1.12 10.37
CA ARG A 175 0.18 1.78 9.33
C ARG A 175 -0.19 3.21 9.74
N SER A 176 -0.60 3.43 10.98
CA SER A 176 -0.90 4.77 11.52
C SER A 176 0.38 5.61 11.61
N LYS A 177 1.45 5.10 12.23
CA LYS A 177 2.67 5.87 12.48
C LYS A 177 3.35 6.39 11.21
N TYR A 178 3.39 5.59 10.15
CA TYR A 178 4.12 5.95 8.93
C TYR A 178 3.22 6.43 7.79
N SER A 179 1.93 6.06 7.77
CA SER A 179 1.02 6.44 6.68
C SER A 179 -0.19 7.27 7.12
N GLY A 180 -0.42 7.48 8.43
CA GLY A 180 -1.55 8.27 8.91
C GLY A 180 -2.92 7.66 8.58
N VAL A 181 -3.01 6.33 8.48
CA VAL A 181 -4.26 5.62 8.18
C VAL A 181 -4.64 4.64 9.29
N GLU A 182 -5.94 4.43 9.46
CA GLU A 182 -6.51 3.55 10.48
C GLU A 182 -7.64 2.67 9.91
N PRO A 183 -7.95 1.53 10.55
CA PRO A 183 -9.08 0.71 10.14
C PRO A 183 -10.41 1.44 10.40
N PRO A 184 -11.45 1.23 9.56
CA PRO A 184 -12.75 1.90 9.71
C PRO A 184 -13.59 1.36 10.88
N VAL A 185 -13.15 0.26 11.50
CA VAL A 185 -13.78 -0.39 12.65
C VAL A 185 -12.70 -0.86 13.61
N VAL A 186 -13.06 -1.01 14.89
CA VAL A 186 -12.15 -1.55 15.90
C VAL A 186 -11.70 -2.96 15.51
N ARG A 187 -10.39 -3.20 15.60
CA ARG A 187 -9.74 -4.50 15.34
C ARG A 187 -9.11 -5.03 16.63
N SER A 188 -8.92 -6.34 16.70
CA SER A 188 -8.26 -7.00 17.83
C SER A 188 -7.26 -8.05 17.34
N GLU A 189 -6.59 -8.72 18.26
CA GLU A 189 -5.75 -9.89 17.94
C GLU A 189 -6.57 -11.15 17.62
N ALA A 190 -7.91 -11.10 17.74
CA ALA A 190 -8.77 -12.11 17.14
C ALA A 190 -8.86 -11.95 15.59
N ASP A 191 -8.44 -10.79 15.08
CA ASP A 191 -8.27 -10.51 13.66
C ASP A 191 -6.79 -10.68 13.25
N PHE A 192 -6.52 -10.91 11.98
CA PHE A 192 -5.16 -10.93 11.43
C PHE A 192 -5.17 -10.35 10.00
N ASP A 193 -4.91 -9.05 9.90
CA ASP A 193 -5.21 -8.27 8.70
C ASP A 193 -4.07 -8.23 7.69
N ALA A 194 -2.82 -8.44 8.11
CA ALA A 194 -1.66 -8.37 7.22
C ALA A 194 -1.76 -9.30 5.97
N PRO A 195 -2.21 -10.56 6.08
CA PRO A 195 -2.36 -11.45 4.91
C PRO A 195 -3.44 -11.02 3.92
N ALA A 196 -4.30 -10.05 4.24
CA ALA A 196 -5.24 -9.49 3.28
C ALA A 196 -4.52 -8.80 2.09
N LYS A 197 -3.24 -8.45 2.25
CA LYS A 197 -2.36 -8.05 1.15
C LYS A 197 -1.75 -9.29 0.47
N TYR A 198 -1.97 -9.43 -0.84
CA TYR A 198 -1.48 -10.53 -1.68
C TYR A 198 -0.03 -10.94 -1.37
N HIS A 199 0.91 -10.00 -1.39
CA HIS A 199 2.34 -10.26 -1.20
C HIS A 199 2.70 -10.83 0.17
N VAL A 200 1.90 -10.56 1.19
CA VAL A 200 2.07 -11.18 2.51
C VAL A 200 1.62 -12.64 2.47
N SER A 201 0.44 -12.92 1.89
CA SER A 201 -0.07 -14.29 1.73
C SER A 201 0.74 -15.14 0.76
N ALA A 202 1.33 -14.53 -0.26
CA ALA A 202 2.10 -15.20 -1.30
C ALA A 202 3.61 -15.27 -1.01
N ASP A 203 4.04 -14.88 0.18
CA ASP A 203 5.45 -14.85 0.59
C ASP A 203 6.38 -14.11 -0.40
N VAL A 204 5.92 -12.96 -0.90
CA VAL A 204 6.68 -12.11 -1.80
C VAL A 204 7.25 -10.94 -1.00
N GLU A 205 8.58 -10.83 -0.93
CA GLU A 205 9.29 -9.68 -0.35
C GLU A 205 8.76 -8.34 -0.94
N TYR A 206 8.65 -7.28 -0.14
CA TYR A 206 7.96 -6.04 -0.53
C TYR A 206 8.90 -4.83 -0.61
N LEU A 207 10.08 -4.91 0.01
CA LEU A 207 11.09 -3.85 -0.05
C LEU A 207 11.57 -3.62 -1.49
N ARG A 208 11.46 -4.59 -2.41
CA ARG A 208 11.62 -4.39 -3.86
C ARG A 208 10.85 -3.18 -4.39
N TYR A 209 9.61 -2.98 -3.94
CA TYR A 209 8.78 -1.87 -4.39
C TYR A 209 9.24 -0.54 -3.77
N PHE A 210 9.66 -0.54 -2.50
CA PHE A 210 10.22 0.65 -1.86
C PHE A 210 11.50 1.12 -2.58
N VAL A 211 12.42 0.19 -2.85
CA VAL A 211 13.65 0.48 -3.60
C VAL A 211 13.32 0.96 -5.02
N SER A 212 12.41 0.27 -5.71
CA SER A 212 11.95 0.65 -7.05
C SER A 212 11.43 2.08 -7.10
N TYR A 213 10.59 2.48 -6.16
CA TYR A 213 10.00 3.81 -6.11
C TYR A 213 11.00 4.92 -5.80
N ILE A 214 12.23 4.59 -5.42
CA ILE A 214 13.35 5.53 -5.33
C ILE A 214 14.17 5.51 -6.62
N ILE A 215 14.69 4.34 -7.00
CA ILE A 215 15.64 4.23 -8.11
C ILE A 215 14.99 4.45 -9.48
N GLN A 216 13.67 4.24 -9.63
CA GLN A 216 12.97 4.56 -10.88
C GLN A 216 13.11 6.04 -11.25
N PHE A 217 13.17 6.95 -10.27
CA PHE A 217 13.38 8.37 -10.55
C PHE A 217 14.85 8.67 -10.89
N GLN A 218 15.82 7.95 -10.32
CA GLN A 218 17.23 8.06 -10.73
C GLN A 218 17.41 7.58 -12.18
N PHE A 219 16.78 6.45 -12.54
CA PHE A 219 16.79 5.91 -13.90
C PHE A 219 16.06 6.83 -14.88
N HIS A 220 14.88 7.33 -14.50
CA HIS A 220 14.10 8.28 -15.31
C HIS A 220 14.90 9.54 -15.59
N ARG A 221 15.48 10.17 -14.56
CA ARG A 221 16.35 11.35 -14.75
C ARG A 221 17.48 11.07 -15.73
N ALA A 222 18.25 10.00 -15.52
CA ALA A 222 19.35 9.65 -16.41
C ALA A 222 18.89 9.34 -17.85
N ALA A 223 17.75 8.67 -18.03
CA ALA A 223 17.18 8.40 -19.34
C ALA A 223 16.71 9.68 -20.04
N CYS A 224 16.09 10.61 -19.31
CA CYS A 224 15.65 11.91 -19.80
C CYS A 224 16.82 12.81 -20.21
N GLU A 225 17.92 12.81 -19.45
CA GLU A 225 19.17 13.50 -19.83
C GLU A 225 19.70 12.99 -21.16
N LYS A 226 19.78 11.66 -21.31
CA LYS A 226 20.24 10.99 -22.53
C LYS A 226 19.29 11.17 -23.71
N ALA A 227 18.00 11.37 -23.46
CA ALA A 227 17.02 11.71 -24.49
C ALA A 227 17.05 13.21 -24.88
N GLY A 228 17.79 14.05 -24.15
CA GLY A 228 17.77 15.50 -24.34
C GLY A 228 16.45 16.15 -23.90
N GLU A 229 15.65 15.45 -23.11
CA GLU A 229 14.30 15.81 -22.67
C GLU A 229 14.29 16.48 -21.29
N TYR A 230 15.39 16.39 -20.54
CA TYR A 230 15.55 17.04 -19.25
C TYR A 230 16.87 17.81 -19.15
N VAL A 231 16.78 19.02 -18.60
CA VAL A 231 17.93 19.85 -18.21
C VAL A 231 17.61 20.48 -16.86
N LYS A 232 18.50 20.29 -15.87
CA LYS A 232 18.27 20.81 -14.53
C LYS A 232 18.07 22.33 -14.52
N GLY A 233 16.92 22.77 -14.02
CA GLY A 233 16.56 24.20 -13.92
C GLY A 233 15.92 24.79 -15.18
N ASP A 234 15.74 24.01 -16.24
CA ASP A 234 15.03 24.44 -17.46
C ASP A 234 13.52 24.22 -17.29
N PRO A 235 12.67 25.26 -17.38
CA PRO A 235 11.22 25.14 -17.22
C PRO A 235 10.53 24.37 -18.36
N GLU A 236 11.15 24.25 -19.54
CA GLU A 236 10.60 23.53 -20.70
C GLU A 236 11.02 22.05 -20.69
N LYS A 237 12.13 21.73 -20.01
CA LYS A 237 12.74 20.39 -19.95
C LYS A 237 12.78 19.85 -18.53
N THR A 238 11.60 19.64 -17.96
CA THR A 238 11.42 19.14 -16.59
C THR A 238 11.30 17.61 -16.55
N LEU A 239 11.63 17.00 -15.40
CA LEU A 239 11.48 15.55 -15.22
C LEU A 239 10.03 15.07 -15.35
N ASN A 240 9.06 15.92 -14.97
CA ASN A 240 7.64 15.61 -14.96
C ASN A 240 7.01 15.54 -16.35
N ASN A 241 7.61 16.20 -17.33
CA ASN A 241 7.11 16.25 -18.71
C ASN A 241 8.04 15.55 -19.71
N CYS A 242 9.03 14.80 -19.21
CA CYS A 242 9.96 14.04 -20.03
C CYS A 242 9.29 12.79 -20.65
N ASP A 243 9.38 12.68 -21.98
CA ASP A 243 8.99 11.48 -22.73
C ASP A 243 10.21 10.91 -23.47
N ILE A 244 10.70 9.74 -23.04
CA ILE A 244 11.85 9.10 -23.68
C ILE A 244 11.49 8.32 -24.96
N TYR A 245 10.22 8.24 -25.33
CA TYR A 245 9.76 7.55 -26.54
C TYR A 245 10.52 8.01 -27.79
N GLN A 246 10.97 7.05 -28.61
CA GLN A 246 11.83 7.25 -29.80
C GLN A 246 13.27 7.72 -29.52
N SER A 247 13.74 7.69 -28.26
CA SER A 247 15.14 7.93 -27.93
C SER A 247 15.96 6.64 -27.92
N ALA A 248 16.60 6.33 -29.05
CA ALA A 248 17.52 5.21 -29.15
C ALA A 248 18.74 5.37 -28.21
N GLU A 249 19.17 6.60 -27.91
CA GLU A 249 20.28 6.86 -26.98
C GLU A 249 19.93 6.45 -25.55
N ALA A 250 18.77 6.89 -25.05
CA ALA A 250 18.28 6.50 -23.73
C ALA A 250 18.04 4.99 -23.66
N GLY A 251 17.42 4.42 -24.68
CA GLY A 251 17.15 2.99 -24.77
C GLY A 251 18.41 2.13 -24.78
N ASN A 252 19.45 2.52 -25.52
CA ASN A 252 20.74 1.82 -25.52
C ASN A 252 21.41 1.84 -24.14
N ALA A 253 21.32 2.95 -23.39
CA ALA A 253 21.86 3.04 -22.05
C ALA A 253 21.09 2.17 -21.03
N ILE A 254 19.75 2.17 -21.11
CA ILE A 254 18.92 1.27 -20.30
C ILE A 254 19.29 -0.17 -20.64
N LYS A 255 19.34 -0.52 -21.93
CA LYS A 255 19.69 -1.87 -22.39
C LYS A 255 21.03 -2.35 -21.84
N ALA A 256 22.06 -1.52 -21.87
CA ALA A 256 23.39 -1.84 -21.35
C ALA A 256 23.36 -2.19 -19.84
N MET A 257 22.52 -1.52 -19.04
CA MET A 257 22.31 -1.89 -17.64
C MET A 257 21.59 -3.23 -17.51
N LEU A 258 20.54 -3.47 -18.31
CA LEU A 258 19.72 -4.69 -18.22
C LEU A 258 20.47 -5.96 -18.67
N GLU A 259 21.34 -5.84 -19.68
CA GLU A 259 22.14 -6.95 -20.21
C GLU A 259 23.07 -7.56 -19.15
N LEU A 260 23.39 -6.82 -18.08
CA LEU A 260 24.23 -7.31 -16.98
C LEU A 260 23.53 -8.36 -16.11
N GLY A 261 22.19 -8.38 -16.08
CA GLY A 261 21.43 -9.21 -15.13
C GLY A 261 21.94 -9.06 -13.70
N SER A 262 22.23 -10.19 -13.04
CA SER A 262 22.87 -10.23 -11.72
C SER A 262 24.34 -10.66 -11.75
N SER A 263 24.99 -10.55 -12.92
CA SER A 263 26.42 -10.89 -13.08
C SER A 263 27.37 -9.91 -12.38
N LYS A 264 26.87 -8.73 -12.00
CA LYS A 264 27.61 -7.68 -11.30
C LYS A 264 26.87 -7.22 -10.05
N PRO A 265 27.59 -6.72 -9.04
CA PRO A 265 26.98 -5.97 -7.94
C PRO A 265 26.08 -4.84 -8.46
N TRP A 266 24.91 -4.65 -7.83
CA TRP A 266 23.96 -3.62 -8.25
C TRP A 266 24.52 -2.18 -8.34
N PRO A 267 25.53 -1.74 -7.55
CA PRO A 267 26.12 -0.42 -7.72
C PRO A 267 26.79 -0.25 -9.09
N ASP A 268 27.36 -1.32 -9.64
CA ASP A 268 28.01 -1.30 -10.95
C ASP A 268 26.95 -1.22 -12.06
N ALA A 269 25.82 -1.92 -11.90
CA ALA A 269 24.69 -1.83 -12.83
C ALA A 269 24.05 -0.43 -12.82
N MET A 270 23.88 0.18 -11.65
CA MET A 270 23.35 1.54 -11.52
C MET A 270 24.24 2.56 -12.26
N GLU A 271 25.56 2.44 -12.06
CA GLU A 271 26.55 3.36 -12.64
C GLU A 271 26.53 3.36 -14.18
N VAL A 272 26.21 2.22 -14.81
CA VAL A 272 26.10 2.12 -16.28
C VAL A 272 25.03 3.06 -16.85
N LEU A 273 23.90 3.21 -16.16
CA LEU A 273 22.82 4.09 -16.61
C LEU A 273 22.99 5.51 -16.08
N THR A 274 23.22 5.65 -14.77
CA THR A 274 23.11 6.93 -14.07
C THR A 274 24.45 7.61 -13.79
N GLY A 275 25.57 6.88 -13.89
CA GLY A 275 26.88 7.34 -13.39
C GLY A 275 26.98 7.39 -11.86
N GLU A 276 25.94 6.96 -11.13
CA GLU A 276 25.89 6.95 -9.68
C GLU A 276 25.99 5.52 -9.14
N ARG A 277 26.59 5.34 -7.96
CA ARG A 277 26.78 4.02 -7.32
C ARG A 277 25.91 3.79 -6.09
N LYS A 278 24.99 4.70 -5.80
CA LYS A 278 24.16 4.69 -4.57
C LYS A 278 22.72 5.03 -4.91
N MET A 279 21.81 4.37 -4.21
CA MET A 279 20.42 4.77 -4.17
C MET A 279 20.31 6.16 -3.52
N SER A 280 19.63 7.09 -4.19
CA SER A 280 19.38 8.45 -3.71
C SER A 280 17.93 8.85 -3.97
N ALA A 281 17.33 9.56 -2.99
CA ALA A 281 16.01 10.14 -3.13
C ALA A 281 16.02 11.48 -3.89
N ASP A 282 17.18 12.01 -4.28
CA ASP A 282 17.29 13.35 -4.87
C ASP A 282 16.44 13.52 -6.14
N ALA A 283 16.44 12.51 -7.03
CA ALA A 283 15.64 12.56 -8.25
C ALA A 283 14.13 12.50 -7.98
N LEU A 284 13.72 11.74 -6.97
CA LEU A 284 12.32 11.68 -6.51
C LEU A 284 11.88 13.02 -5.92
N ILE A 285 12.72 13.61 -5.05
CA ILE A 285 12.44 14.92 -4.43
C ILE A 285 12.35 16.00 -5.51
N GLU A 286 13.30 16.01 -6.45
CA GLU A 286 13.30 16.95 -7.58
C GLU A 286 12.01 16.84 -8.41
N TYR A 287 11.58 15.62 -8.72
CA TYR A 287 10.33 15.38 -9.45
C TYR A 287 9.11 15.95 -8.71
N PHE A 288 9.05 15.81 -7.38
CA PHE A 288 7.89 16.28 -6.60
C PHE A 288 8.05 17.68 -5.99
N GLN A 289 9.16 18.37 -6.22
CA GLN A 289 9.42 19.69 -5.64
C GLN A 289 8.33 20.72 -6.00
N PRO A 290 7.87 20.83 -7.26
CA PRO A 290 6.81 21.79 -7.59
C PRO A 290 5.50 21.53 -6.85
N LEU A 291 5.16 20.25 -6.64
CA LEU A 291 3.97 19.86 -5.87
C LEU A 291 4.14 20.20 -4.38
N TYR A 292 5.31 19.90 -3.82
CA TYR A 292 5.61 20.20 -2.43
C TYR A 292 5.49 21.70 -2.14
N ASP A 293 6.11 22.53 -2.98
CA ASP A 293 6.08 23.99 -2.83
C ASP A 293 4.63 24.52 -2.87
N TRP A 294 3.81 23.98 -3.78
CA TRP A 294 2.39 24.34 -3.84
C TRP A 294 1.59 23.87 -2.61
N LEU A 295 1.79 22.62 -2.18
CA LEU A 295 1.09 22.03 -1.02
C LEU A 295 1.37 22.79 0.28
N VAL A 296 2.61 23.27 0.49
CA VAL A 296 2.96 24.07 1.67
C VAL A 296 2.12 25.35 1.73
N VAL A 297 2.06 26.09 0.63
CA VAL A 297 1.30 27.34 0.54
C VAL A 297 -0.20 27.08 0.65
N GLU A 298 -0.70 26.05 -0.03
CA GLU A 298 -2.14 25.76 -0.05
C GLU A 298 -2.63 25.29 1.33
N ASN A 299 -1.88 24.42 2.01
CA ASN A 299 -2.25 23.96 3.36
C ASN A 299 -2.31 25.13 4.36
N GLU A 300 -1.39 26.09 4.27
CA GLU A 300 -1.45 27.31 5.08
C GLU A 300 -2.67 28.16 4.72
N ARG A 301 -2.93 28.35 3.42
CA ARG A 301 -4.06 29.16 2.92
C ARG A 301 -5.42 28.65 3.41
N ILE A 302 -5.61 27.32 3.42
CA ILE A 302 -6.87 26.70 3.84
C ILE A 302 -6.92 26.39 5.35
N GLY A 303 -5.82 26.60 6.08
CA GLY A 303 -5.71 26.25 7.49
C GLY A 303 -5.77 24.74 7.74
N ALA A 304 -5.27 23.93 6.81
CA ALA A 304 -5.23 22.47 6.98
C ALA A 304 -4.19 22.08 8.04
N TYR A 305 -4.57 21.16 8.92
CA TYR A 305 -3.64 20.58 9.89
C TYR A 305 -2.67 19.62 9.19
N VAL A 306 -1.37 19.79 9.44
CA VAL A 306 -0.31 18.93 8.90
C VAL A 306 0.20 18.00 9.99
N GLY A 307 0.09 16.70 9.73
CA GLY A 307 0.35 15.63 10.70
C GLY A 307 -0.95 14.93 11.09
N TRP A 308 -0.86 14.00 12.02
CA TRP A 308 -1.99 13.27 12.57
C TRP A 308 -1.70 12.84 14.01
N GLU A 309 -2.76 12.65 14.78
CA GLU A 309 -2.68 12.06 16.11
C GLU A 309 -2.47 10.54 16.01
N GLU A 310 -1.93 9.91 17.06
CA GLU A 310 -1.87 8.45 17.10
C GLU A 310 -3.28 7.87 17.06
N THR A 311 -3.46 6.78 16.31
CA THR A 311 -4.80 6.22 16.11
C THR A 311 -5.45 5.79 17.43
N ASP A 312 -6.67 6.27 17.62
CA ASP A 312 -7.57 5.94 18.73
C ASP A 312 -8.40 4.68 18.44
N SER A 313 -8.09 3.95 17.35
CA SER A 313 -8.65 2.64 17.05
C SER A 313 -8.13 1.60 18.07
N LYS A 314 -8.64 1.73 19.30
CA LYS A 314 -8.15 1.09 20.52
C LYS A 314 -8.09 -0.42 20.37
N TYR A 315 -6.85 -0.91 20.44
CA TYR A 315 -6.49 -2.30 20.50
C TYR A 315 -6.88 -2.92 21.85
N GLU A 316 -7.76 -3.91 21.85
CA GLU A 316 -7.96 -4.75 23.03
C GLU A 316 -6.85 -5.81 23.10
N MET A 317 -5.81 -5.57 23.90
CA MET A 317 -4.91 -6.66 24.31
C MET A 317 -5.67 -7.61 25.24
N SER A 318 -5.77 -8.87 24.85
CA SER A 318 -6.53 -9.91 25.54
C SER A 318 -5.83 -10.45 26.81
N ASN A 319 -5.46 -9.58 27.75
CA ASN A 319 -4.94 -10.03 29.05
C ASN A 319 -6.07 -10.14 30.10
N GLY A 320 -6.62 -11.34 30.22
CA GLY A 320 -7.73 -11.69 31.11
C GLY A 320 -7.38 -11.73 32.60
N ASN A 321 -7.23 -10.59 33.26
CA ASN A 321 -7.29 -10.47 34.71
C ASN A 321 -8.23 -9.34 35.13
N THR A 322 -9.50 -9.68 35.33
CA THR A 322 -10.56 -8.82 35.84
C THR A 322 -10.37 -8.52 37.32
N SER A 323 -10.12 -7.25 37.66
CA SER A 323 -10.32 -6.72 39.02
C SER A 323 -11.44 -5.68 38.98
N ILE A 324 -12.55 -5.96 39.67
CA ILE A 324 -13.74 -5.10 39.76
C ILE A 324 -13.52 -4.11 40.90
N SER A 325 -13.58 -2.81 40.62
CA SER A 325 -13.61 -1.76 41.65
C SER A 325 -15.03 -1.23 41.80
N VAL A 326 -15.68 -1.55 42.91
CA VAL A 326 -16.98 -0.99 43.32
C VAL A 326 -16.72 0.32 44.07
N ALA A 327 -17.15 1.45 43.53
CA ALA A 327 -17.13 2.72 44.25
C ALA A 327 -18.41 2.84 45.10
N LEU A 328 -18.31 2.53 46.39
CA LEU A 328 -19.34 2.90 47.37
C LEU A 328 -19.27 4.41 47.62
N LEU A 329 -20.30 5.13 47.18
CA LEU A 329 -20.57 6.50 47.63
C LEU A 329 -21.06 6.46 49.08
N CYS A 330 -20.14 6.56 50.03
CA CYS A 330 -20.48 6.85 51.42
C CYS A 330 -20.87 8.32 51.54
N VAL A 331 -22.17 8.59 51.57
CA VAL A 331 -22.70 9.85 52.10
C VAL A 331 -22.44 9.86 53.59
N SER A 332 -21.56 10.76 54.03
CA SER A 332 -21.23 10.97 55.44
C SER A 332 -22.44 11.53 56.20
N ILE A 333 -23.18 10.66 56.88
CA ILE A 333 -23.95 11.06 58.06
C ILE A 333 -23.06 10.79 59.26
N PHE A 334 -22.57 11.86 59.87
CA PHE A 334 -21.85 11.81 61.14
C PHE A 334 -22.72 11.13 62.21
N SER A 335 -22.26 9.98 62.71
CA SER A 335 -22.52 9.59 64.09
C SER A 335 -21.32 8.78 64.59
N PHE A 336 -20.71 9.30 65.65
CA PHE A 336 -19.60 8.70 66.38
C PHE A 336 -20.01 7.34 66.96
N GLN A 337 -19.28 6.27 66.63
CA GLN A 337 -18.79 5.31 67.63
C GLN A 337 -17.75 4.35 67.04
N SER A 338 -16.63 4.28 67.75
CA SER A 338 -15.40 3.53 67.50
C SER A 338 -15.56 2.02 67.75
N VAL A 339 -15.09 1.15 66.85
CA VAL A 339 -14.68 -0.22 67.20
C VAL A 339 -13.45 -0.66 66.39
N LEU A 340 -12.56 -1.35 67.09
CA LEU A 340 -11.16 -1.69 66.81
C LEU A 340 -10.93 -2.66 65.64
N TRP A 341 -9.76 -2.53 65.01
CA TRP A 341 -9.15 -3.54 64.14
C TRP A 341 -8.61 -4.72 64.95
N SER A 342 -8.87 -5.94 64.49
CA SER A 342 -8.03 -7.10 64.82
C SER A 342 -7.86 -8.01 63.59
N ASN A 343 -6.60 -8.37 63.32
CA ASN A 343 -6.17 -9.32 62.31
C ASN A 343 -6.59 -10.74 62.69
N LYS A 344 -7.36 -11.40 61.80
CA LYS A 344 -7.35 -12.85 61.48
C LYS A 344 -8.73 -13.25 60.94
N LEU A 345 -8.82 -13.54 59.64
CA LEU A 345 -9.50 -14.77 59.19
C LEU A 345 -9.14 -15.07 57.73
N LEU A 346 -8.57 -16.26 57.53
CA LEU A 346 -8.36 -16.90 56.24
C LEU A 346 -9.70 -17.24 55.57
N PHE A 347 -9.69 -17.18 54.24
CA PHE A 347 -10.43 -18.00 53.27
C PHE A 347 -11.79 -18.60 53.69
N SER A 348 -12.87 -18.09 53.08
CA SER A 348 -14.03 -18.83 52.55
C SER A 348 -14.98 -17.82 51.89
N ILE A 349 -14.96 -17.69 50.56
CA ILE A 349 -16.08 -17.09 49.81
C ILE A 349 -16.73 -18.23 49.05
N GLU A 350 -17.85 -18.72 49.56
CA GLU A 350 -18.80 -19.52 48.79
C GLU A 350 -19.48 -18.61 47.77
N LEU A 351 -19.24 -18.87 46.48
CA LEU A 351 -19.97 -18.27 45.37
C LEU A 351 -21.37 -18.91 45.29
N PHE A 352 -22.35 -18.27 45.91
CA PHE A 352 -23.76 -18.51 45.59
C PHE A 352 -24.05 -17.92 44.21
N THR A 353 -24.21 -18.79 43.21
CA THR A 353 -24.64 -18.42 41.86
C THR A 353 -26.18 -18.35 41.81
N GLU A 354 -26.76 -17.20 42.13
CA GLU A 354 -28.13 -16.87 41.69
C GLU A 354 -28.08 -15.90 40.49
N LYS A 355 -28.08 -16.51 39.29
CA LYS A 355 -28.44 -15.86 38.03
C LYS A 355 -29.92 -15.41 38.11
N ASN A 356 -30.24 -14.21 38.60
CA ASN A 356 -31.54 -13.57 38.28
C ASN A 356 -31.72 -12.08 38.62
N SER A 357 -30.74 -11.38 39.22
CA SER A 357 -31.00 -10.05 39.78
C SER A 357 -30.68 -8.85 38.86
N MET A 358 -30.02 -9.04 37.72
CA MET A 358 -29.71 -7.97 36.75
C MET A 358 -30.77 -7.78 35.64
N PHE A 359 -31.77 -8.67 35.57
CA PHE A 359 -32.84 -8.59 34.56
C PHE A 359 -34.07 -7.78 34.99
N LYS A 360 -34.13 -7.33 36.25
CA LYS A 360 -35.32 -6.63 36.81
C LYS A 360 -35.24 -5.11 36.84
N LEU A 361 -34.13 -4.48 36.41
CA LEU A 361 -34.01 -3.01 36.40
C LEU A 361 -34.31 -2.36 35.03
N HIS A 362 -34.67 -3.13 34.01
CA HIS A 362 -34.96 -2.64 32.65
C HIS A 362 -36.42 -2.81 32.21
N THR A 363 -37.37 -2.87 33.15
CA THR A 363 -38.80 -3.04 32.84
C THR A 363 -39.70 -2.07 33.61
N LYS A 364 -39.29 -0.79 33.73
CA LYS A 364 -40.15 0.25 34.30
C LYS A 364 -40.03 1.66 33.71
N PHE A 365 -39.41 1.79 32.55
CA PHE A 365 -39.41 3.03 31.76
C PHE A 365 -39.49 2.65 30.28
N ILE A 366 -40.72 2.53 29.77
CA ILE A 366 -41.20 2.66 28.37
C ILE A 366 -42.62 2.11 28.44
N LEU A 367 -43.56 2.98 28.76
CA LEU A 367 -44.99 2.74 28.66
C LEU A 367 -45.54 4.02 28.05
N ASN A 368 -45.48 4.10 26.73
CA ASN A 368 -46.51 4.69 25.87
C ASN A 368 -46.07 4.72 24.39
N VAL A 369 -46.95 4.14 23.56
CA VAL A 369 -47.13 4.34 22.11
C VAL A 369 -46.30 3.48 21.13
N CYS A 370 -47.06 2.58 20.48
CA CYS A 370 -46.95 2.05 19.11
C CYS A 370 -46.27 0.69 18.79
N VAL A 371 -47.18 -0.28 18.59
CA VAL A 371 -47.30 -1.27 17.49
C VAL A 371 -46.26 -2.38 17.33
N PHE A 372 -46.79 -3.61 17.40
CA PHE A 372 -46.19 -4.90 17.07
C PHE A 372 -45.44 -4.92 15.72
N GLN A 373 -44.19 -5.36 15.74
CA GLN A 373 -43.67 -6.27 14.72
C GLN A 373 -42.63 -7.22 15.32
N THR A 374 -42.93 -8.51 15.21
CA THR A 374 -42.16 -9.63 15.75
C THR A 374 -40.90 -9.84 14.90
N ILE A 375 -39.71 -9.57 15.46
CA ILE A 375 -38.43 -9.91 14.83
C ILE A 375 -37.68 -10.94 15.71
N ASN A 376 -37.24 -12.00 15.03
CA ASN A 376 -36.60 -13.20 15.56
C ASN A 376 -35.28 -12.89 16.29
N LYS A 377 -35.10 -13.40 17.51
CA LYS A 377 -33.92 -13.15 18.36
C LYS A 377 -32.69 -13.92 17.84
N ARG A 378 -31.62 -13.19 17.48
CA ARG A 378 -30.23 -13.70 17.46
C ARG A 378 -29.30 -12.70 18.15
N LEU A 379 -28.24 -13.23 18.76
CA LEU A 379 -27.35 -12.63 19.75
C LEU A 379 -26.97 -11.16 19.48
N ILE A 380 -27.24 -10.31 20.47
CA ILE A 380 -26.76 -8.93 20.57
C ILE A 380 -25.54 -8.95 21.49
N SER A 381 -24.38 -8.52 20.99
CA SER A 381 -23.18 -8.32 21.81
C SER A 381 -23.28 -6.96 22.51
N LEU A 382 -23.08 -6.93 23.83
CA LEU A 382 -23.05 -5.73 24.68
C LEU A 382 -21.63 -5.57 25.25
N SER A 383 -21.09 -4.35 25.18
CA SER A 383 -19.78 -3.97 25.77
C SER A 383 -19.96 -2.77 26.71
N LEU A 384 -19.27 -2.80 27.86
CA LEU A 384 -19.30 -1.80 28.94
C LEU A 384 -17.86 -1.51 29.41
N SER A 385 -17.52 -0.24 29.69
CA SER A 385 -16.16 0.21 30.03
C SER A 385 -16.09 1.29 31.13
N LYS A 386 -14.90 1.42 31.78
CA LYS A 386 -14.19 2.60 32.42
C LYS A 386 -13.53 2.29 33.81
N PHE A 387 -12.46 2.93 34.35
CA PHE A 387 -11.66 4.15 34.06
C PHE A 387 -10.30 4.20 34.85
N TYR A 388 -9.29 5.09 34.62
CA TYR A 388 -9.26 6.55 34.90
C TYR A 388 -8.13 7.35 34.19
N SER A 389 -8.51 8.41 33.46
CA SER A 389 -8.33 9.84 33.82
C SER A 389 -9.00 10.66 32.70
N PHE A 390 -9.96 11.52 33.07
CA PHE A 390 -10.77 12.42 32.22
C PHE A 390 -10.98 12.04 30.74
N PHE A 391 -11.98 11.22 30.38
CA PHE A 391 -12.48 11.19 28.98
C PHE A 391 -13.97 10.80 28.82
N THR A 392 -14.67 11.52 27.95
CA THR A 392 -16.02 11.16 27.48
C THR A 392 -15.91 9.94 26.55
N TYR A 393 -16.88 9.02 26.56
CA TYR A 393 -16.89 7.89 25.61
C TYR A 393 -18.12 8.01 24.72
N TYR A 394 -17.95 7.67 23.45
CA TYR A 394 -19.02 7.60 22.46
C TYR A 394 -19.39 6.14 22.21
N LEU A 395 -20.69 5.85 22.25
CA LEU A 395 -21.26 4.55 21.91
C LEU A 395 -21.88 4.69 20.52
N PHE A 396 -21.44 3.90 19.55
CA PHE A 396 -22.07 3.84 18.23
C PHE A 396 -22.73 2.48 18.02
N VAL A 397 -24.00 2.51 17.63
CA VAL A 397 -24.76 1.33 17.23
C VAL A 397 -24.86 1.36 15.71
N ALA A 398 -24.14 0.45 15.03
CA ALA A 398 -24.29 0.24 13.60
C ALA A 398 -25.32 -0.86 13.33
N PRO A 399 -26.27 -0.69 12.40
CA PRO A 399 -27.17 -1.76 11.98
C PRO A 399 -26.40 -2.87 11.24
N SER A 400 -26.81 -4.13 11.45
CA SER A 400 -26.20 -5.28 10.79
C SER A 400 -26.40 -5.23 9.27
N VAL A 401 -25.30 -5.17 8.51
CA VAL A 401 -25.33 -5.34 7.05
C VAL A 401 -25.30 -6.83 6.74
N SER A 402 -26.36 -7.33 6.09
CA SER A 402 -26.44 -8.69 5.58
C SER A 402 -25.57 -8.85 4.33
N ASN A 403 -24.64 -9.80 4.37
CA ASN A 403 -23.95 -10.46 3.24
C ASN A 403 -23.83 -9.66 1.93
N PHE A 404 -22.75 -8.88 1.80
CA PHE A 404 -22.16 -8.60 0.50
C PHE A 404 -21.13 -9.67 0.18
N LYS A 405 -21.37 -10.46 -0.87
CA LYS A 405 -20.34 -11.31 -1.49
C LYS A 405 -19.20 -10.40 -1.94
N SER A 406 -17.97 -10.71 -1.50
CA SER A 406 -16.76 -10.07 -1.99
C SER A 406 -16.64 -10.27 -3.50
N GLN A 407 -16.89 -9.22 -4.28
CA GLN A 407 -16.32 -9.12 -5.62
C GLN A 407 -14.85 -8.75 -5.43
N HIS A 408 -13.97 -9.70 -5.75
CA HIS A 408 -12.55 -9.45 -5.88
C HIS A 408 -12.34 -8.38 -6.96
N TYR A 409 -11.60 -7.32 -6.59
CA TYR A 409 -11.10 -6.28 -7.50
C TYR A 409 -9.61 -6.48 -7.74
#